data_AF-A0A1B7JTP6-F1
#
_entry.id   AF-A0A1B7JTP6-F1
#
_cell.length_a   1.000
_cell.length_b   1.000
_cell.length_c   1.000
_cell.angle_alpha   90.00
_cell.angle_beta   90.00
_cell.angle_gamma   90.00
#
_symmetry.space_group_name_H-M   'P 1'
#
loop_
_entity.id
_entity.type
_entity.pdbx_description
1 polymer ?
#
loop_
_entity_poly.entity_id
_entity_poly.type
_entity_poly.pdbx_seq_one_letter_code
_entity_poly.pdbx_strand_id
1 'polypeptide(L)'
;MNSFKEGAVSPLSFIWRRFSGLAGILLLTACSHNSALPPFTASGYADTQGAVRIWRKDSGGETHLLATFSPWHSGSTSTSEYRWQNDQLQLIELNIYGKPTEHIRARFDRNGELSFMQREMDGQKQQLSSDQVALYRYRAEQIRQTSDALRLGKVVLRQGRWHADQSVTTCEGETVKPDFDARALGHIASRQSRSSAEVSIAWLEAPEGSQLLLVANEDYCTWQPTEKNF
;
A
#
# COMPACT_ATOMS: atom_id res chain seq x y z
N MET A 1 12.39 -95.17 -1.21
CA MET A 1 13.69 -95.42 -0.55
C MET A 1 14.61 -94.29 -0.94
N ASN A 2 15.30 -93.72 0.06
CA ASN A 2 16.31 -92.65 0.02
C ASN A 2 15.77 -91.20 0.01
N SER A 3 16.36 -90.24 0.72
CA SER A 3 16.61 -90.01 2.16
C SER A 3 17.29 -88.63 2.28
N PHE A 4 17.16 -87.95 3.44
CA PHE A 4 17.98 -86.83 3.96
C PHE A 4 17.93 -85.48 3.24
N LYS A 5 18.23 -84.32 3.85
CA LYS A 5 18.02 -83.70 5.18
C LYS A 5 18.55 -82.25 5.03
N GLU A 6 17.91 -81.32 5.72
CA GLU A 6 18.38 -80.01 6.26
C GLU A 6 19.52 -79.21 5.59
N GLY A 7 19.27 -77.90 5.40
CA GLY A 7 20.31 -76.89 5.19
C GLY A 7 19.74 -75.48 5.03
N ALA A 8 19.53 -74.80 6.15
CA ALA A 8 19.13 -73.39 6.21
C ALA A 8 20.29 -72.47 5.80
N VAL A 9 20.02 -71.51 4.91
CA VAL A 9 20.83 -70.27 4.78
C VAL A 9 19.89 -69.13 4.40
N SER A 10 19.46 -68.34 5.39
CA SER A 10 18.85 -67.03 5.16
C SER A 10 19.91 -66.05 4.65
N PRO A 11 19.74 -65.39 3.49
CA PRO A 11 20.64 -64.31 3.12
C PRO A 11 20.19 -63.02 3.82
N LEU A 12 21.10 -62.45 4.62
CA LEU A 12 21.00 -61.17 5.35
C LEU A 12 20.91 -59.93 4.43
N SER A 13 20.47 -60.07 3.19
CA SER A 13 20.46 -59.00 2.19
C SER A 13 19.21 -58.12 2.21
N PHE A 14 18.26 -58.35 3.11
CA PHE A 14 17.00 -57.60 3.13
C PHE A 14 17.03 -56.32 3.99
N ILE A 15 18.01 -56.17 4.88
CA ILE A 15 18.06 -55.03 5.82
C ILE A 15 18.79 -53.82 5.22
N TRP A 16 19.76 -54.03 4.33
CA TRP A 16 20.55 -52.93 3.76
C TRP A 16 19.81 -52.12 2.69
N ARG A 17 18.76 -52.69 2.08
CA ARG A 17 17.93 -52.02 1.07
C ARG A 17 16.84 -51.11 1.66
N ARG A 18 16.58 -51.18 2.97
CA ARG A 18 15.58 -50.33 3.65
C ARG A 18 16.14 -49.02 4.20
N PHE A 19 17.46 -48.90 4.38
CA PHE A 19 18.08 -47.65 4.82
C PHE A 19 18.31 -46.64 3.67
N SER A 20 18.41 -47.10 2.42
CA SER A 20 18.52 -46.19 1.26
C SER A 20 17.19 -45.52 0.86
N GLY A 21 16.04 -46.03 1.33
CA GLY A 21 14.72 -45.47 1.01
C GLY A 21 14.27 -44.32 1.93
N LEU A 22 14.95 -44.11 3.06
CA LEU A 22 14.57 -43.11 4.06
C LEU A 22 15.43 -41.83 4.04
N ALA A 23 16.54 -41.81 3.30
CA ALA A 23 17.38 -40.62 3.16
C ALA A 23 16.86 -39.60 2.13
N GLY A 24 15.87 -39.96 1.31
CA GLY A 24 15.34 -39.09 0.25
C GLY A 24 14.19 -38.16 0.65
N ILE A 25 13.61 -38.32 1.84
CA ILE A 25 12.38 -37.58 2.25
C ILE A 25 12.68 -36.38 3.17
N LEU A 26 13.92 -36.22 3.65
CA LEU A 26 14.27 -35.19 4.65
C LEU A 26 14.85 -33.88 4.08
N LEU A 27 14.83 -33.67 2.76
CA LEU A 27 15.35 -32.43 2.12
C LEU A 27 14.29 -31.60 1.38
N LEU A 28 13.02 -31.74 1.77
CA LEU A 28 11.96 -30.80 1.38
C LEU A 28 11.54 -29.91 2.55
N THR A 29 12.50 -29.39 3.31
CA THR A 29 12.28 -28.12 4.01
C THR A 29 12.30 -27.02 2.94
N ALA A 30 11.20 -26.89 2.21
CA ALA A 30 10.94 -25.71 1.41
C ALA A 30 11.10 -24.52 2.35
N CYS A 31 12.05 -23.63 2.04
CA CYS A 31 12.11 -22.33 2.67
C CYS A 31 10.74 -21.67 2.47
N SER A 32 9.90 -21.69 3.50
CA SER A 32 8.70 -20.86 3.53
C SER A 32 9.22 -19.42 3.58
N HIS A 33 9.46 -18.86 2.40
CA HIS A 33 9.79 -17.45 2.28
C HIS A 33 8.63 -16.73 2.95
N ASN A 34 8.91 -16.00 4.03
CA ASN A 34 7.88 -15.29 4.78
C ASN A 34 7.37 -14.17 3.87
N SER A 35 6.35 -14.47 3.08
CA SER A 35 5.75 -13.60 2.07
C SER A 35 4.75 -12.63 2.69
N ALA A 36 4.81 -12.46 4.01
CA ALA A 36 4.00 -11.49 4.72
C ALA A 36 4.34 -10.09 4.18
N LEU A 37 3.33 -9.42 3.65
CA LEU A 37 3.45 -8.02 3.25
C LEU A 37 3.88 -7.20 4.46
N PRO A 38 4.73 -6.18 4.27
CA PRO A 38 5.11 -5.32 5.39
C PRO A 38 3.85 -4.69 6.01
N PRO A 39 3.84 -4.50 7.34
CA PRO A 39 2.69 -3.96 8.05
C PRO A 39 2.39 -2.54 7.58
N PHE A 40 3.43 -1.71 7.41
CA PHE A 40 3.34 -0.38 6.82
C PHE A 40 3.66 -0.40 5.32
N THR A 41 2.80 0.21 4.51
CA THR A 41 2.97 0.32 3.06
C THR A 41 2.60 1.72 2.58
N ALA A 42 3.34 2.22 1.58
CA ALA A 42 2.97 3.37 0.77
C ALA A 42 2.68 2.89 -0.66
N SER A 43 1.54 3.24 -1.21
CA SER A 43 1.08 2.84 -2.55
C SER A 43 0.25 3.97 -3.18
N GLY A 44 -0.31 3.75 -4.36
CA GLY A 44 -1.16 4.74 -5.00
C GLY A 44 -1.60 4.31 -6.38
N TYR A 45 -2.37 5.18 -7.04
CA TYR A 45 -2.84 4.98 -8.40
C TYR A 45 -3.18 6.32 -9.07
N ALA A 46 -3.19 6.32 -10.40
CA ALA A 46 -3.74 7.40 -11.19
C ALA A 46 -5.24 7.15 -11.41
N ASP A 47 -6.09 8.06 -10.92
CA ASP A 47 -7.51 8.11 -11.24
C ASP A 47 -7.72 8.95 -12.52
N THR A 48 -8.89 8.86 -13.11
CA THR A 48 -9.36 9.78 -14.15
C THR A 48 -9.33 11.25 -13.73
N GLN A 49 -9.56 11.56 -12.44
CA GLN A 49 -9.66 12.95 -11.95
C GLN A 49 -8.40 13.46 -11.24
N GLY A 50 -7.53 12.57 -10.76
CA GLY A 50 -6.37 12.94 -9.96
C GLY A 50 -5.50 11.77 -9.55
N ALA A 51 -4.38 12.06 -8.90
CA ALA A 51 -3.54 11.06 -8.27
C ALA A 51 -4.09 10.71 -6.89
N VAL A 52 -4.06 9.44 -6.54
CA VAL A 52 -4.29 8.96 -5.17
C VAL A 52 -3.01 8.36 -4.63
N ARG A 53 -2.57 8.88 -3.48
CA ARG A 53 -1.45 8.35 -2.70
C ARG A 53 -2.01 7.77 -1.41
N ILE A 54 -1.59 6.57 -1.02
CA ILE A 54 -2.14 5.80 0.09
C ILE A 54 -1.01 5.36 1.01
N TRP A 55 -1.16 5.60 2.29
CA TRP A 55 -0.37 4.99 3.35
C TRP A 55 -1.28 4.10 4.18
N ARG A 56 -0.81 2.89 4.48
CA ARG A 56 -1.57 1.90 5.25
C ARG A 56 -0.68 1.23 6.26
N LYS A 57 -1.23 0.96 7.44
CA LYS A 57 -0.63 0.14 8.48
C LYS A 57 -1.63 -0.90 8.96
N ASP A 58 -1.22 -2.16 8.97
CA ASP A 58 -1.97 -3.26 9.58
C ASP A 58 -1.26 -3.73 10.86
N SER A 59 -1.96 -3.78 12.00
CA SER A 59 -1.41 -4.26 13.27
C SER A 59 -2.50 -4.79 14.21
N GLY A 60 -2.38 -6.03 14.70
CA GLY A 60 -3.27 -6.54 15.75
C GLY A 60 -4.77 -6.54 15.40
N GLY A 61 -5.11 -6.74 14.11
CA GLY A 61 -6.48 -6.66 13.61
C GLY A 61 -6.97 -5.24 13.33
N GLU A 62 -6.14 -4.22 13.57
CA GLU A 62 -6.39 -2.83 13.17
C GLU A 62 -5.82 -2.58 11.77
N THR A 63 -6.56 -1.85 10.96
CA THR A 63 -6.10 -1.28 9.69
C THR A 63 -6.29 0.22 9.75
N HIS A 64 -5.20 0.97 9.70
CA HIS A 64 -5.18 2.42 9.54
C HIS A 64 -4.81 2.75 8.09
N LEU A 65 -5.63 3.56 7.41
CA LEU A 65 -5.39 4.03 6.04
C LEU A 65 -5.51 5.54 5.98
N LEU A 66 -4.49 6.20 5.43
CA LEU A 66 -4.51 7.60 5.04
C LEU A 66 -4.35 7.67 3.53
N ALA A 67 -5.22 8.42 2.85
CA ALA A 67 -5.08 8.69 1.44
C ALA A 67 -5.17 10.17 1.13
N THR A 68 -4.34 10.61 0.19
CA THR A 68 -4.32 11.97 -0.35
C THR A 68 -4.70 11.93 -1.82
N PHE A 69 -5.76 12.65 -2.17
CA PHE A 69 -6.18 12.88 -3.55
C PHE A 69 -5.67 14.24 -4.04
N SER A 70 -5.01 14.27 -5.20
CA SER A 70 -4.48 15.47 -5.85
C SER A 70 -5.03 15.57 -7.27
N PRO A 71 -5.92 16.54 -7.58
CA PRO A 71 -6.58 16.64 -8.88
C PRO A 71 -5.60 16.99 -10.01
N TRP A 72 -5.87 16.52 -11.24
CA TRP A 72 -5.01 16.81 -12.40
C TRP A 72 -5.07 18.25 -12.87
N HIS A 73 -6.26 18.87 -12.79
CA HIS A 73 -6.54 20.18 -13.37
C HIS A 73 -7.12 21.14 -12.34
N SER A 74 -8.41 20.99 -12.08
CA SER A 74 -9.19 21.83 -11.18
C SER A 74 -9.81 20.98 -10.09
N GLY A 75 -9.86 21.51 -8.88
CA GLY A 75 -10.44 20.84 -7.72
C GLY A 75 -9.62 21.10 -6.49
N SER A 76 -10.09 20.57 -5.37
CA SER A 76 -9.40 20.67 -4.10
C SER A 76 -8.65 19.37 -3.82
N THR A 77 -7.39 19.50 -3.40
CA THR A 77 -6.69 18.40 -2.73
C THR A 77 -7.53 17.98 -1.53
N SER A 78 -7.58 16.68 -1.26
CA SER A 78 -8.22 16.17 -0.05
C SER A 78 -7.38 15.09 0.61
N THR A 79 -7.52 14.97 1.92
CA THR A 79 -7.04 13.83 2.69
C THR A 79 -8.23 13.06 3.25
N SER A 80 -8.04 11.76 3.38
CA SER A 80 -9.04 10.84 3.92
C SER A 80 -8.34 9.84 4.83
N GLU A 81 -8.75 9.79 6.10
CA GLU A 81 -8.29 8.81 7.08
C GLU A 81 -9.42 7.84 7.40
N TYR A 82 -9.07 6.57 7.48
CA TYR A 82 -9.98 5.48 7.76
C TYR A 82 -9.35 4.52 8.76
N ARG A 83 -10.16 4.00 9.67
CA ARG A 83 -9.73 2.97 10.63
C ARG A 83 -10.72 1.83 10.67
N TRP A 84 -10.21 0.62 10.65
CA TRP A 84 -10.98 -0.60 10.89
C TRP A 84 -10.40 -1.35 12.08
N GLN A 85 -11.27 -2.01 12.83
CA GLN A 85 -10.89 -3.00 13.85
C GLN A 85 -11.62 -4.30 13.53
N ASN A 86 -10.87 -5.39 13.36
CA ASN A 86 -11.40 -6.72 13.01
C ASN A 86 -12.39 -6.62 11.84
N ASP A 87 -11.96 -5.93 10.77
CA ASP A 87 -12.73 -5.65 9.55
C ASP A 87 -13.95 -4.73 9.70
N GLN A 88 -14.27 -4.26 10.91
CA GLN A 88 -15.35 -3.31 11.12
C GLN A 88 -14.83 -1.87 11.04
N LEU A 89 -15.40 -1.07 10.15
CA LEU A 89 -15.09 0.35 10.03
C LEU A 89 -15.41 1.09 11.34
N GLN A 90 -14.46 1.84 11.88
CA GLN A 90 -14.55 2.59 13.13
C GLN A 90 -14.50 4.11 12.92
N LEU A 91 -13.76 4.58 11.91
CA LEU A 91 -13.57 6.01 11.63
C LEU A 91 -13.56 6.27 10.13
N ILE A 92 -14.23 7.36 9.74
CA ILE A 92 -13.99 8.10 8.50
C ILE A 92 -13.68 9.54 8.89
N GLU A 93 -12.59 10.08 8.36
CA GLU A 93 -12.24 11.50 8.48
C GLU A 93 -11.80 12.03 7.12
N LEU A 94 -12.42 13.11 6.65
CA LEU A 94 -12.09 13.74 5.36
C LEU A 94 -11.75 15.20 5.60
N ASN A 95 -10.68 15.68 4.96
CA ASN A 95 -10.36 17.10 4.88
C ASN A 95 -10.27 17.51 3.42
N ILE A 96 -11.08 18.49 3.02
CA ILE A 96 -11.10 19.02 1.66
C ILE A 96 -10.50 20.42 1.72
N TYR A 97 -9.33 20.60 1.09
CA TYR A 97 -8.59 21.86 1.09
C TYR A 97 -9.13 22.81 0.01
N GLY A 98 -10.43 23.06 0.05
CA GLY A 98 -11.13 24.02 -0.79
C GLY A 98 -11.19 25.42 -0.20
N LYS A 99 -11.97 26.27 -0.83
CA LYS A 99 -12.36 27.59 -0.32
C LYS A 99 -13.90 27.65 -0.37
N PRO A 100 -14.59 27.33 0.72
CA PRO A 100 -14.07 27.07 2.07
C PRO A 100 -13.46 25.69 2.26
N THR A 101 -12.67 25.52 3.33
CA THR A 101 -12.19 24.19 3.74
C THR A 101 -13.33 23.42 4.38
N GLU A 102 -13.41 22.12 4.09
CA GLU A 102 -14.40 21.24 4.69
C GLU A 102 -13.71 20.15 5.51
N HIS A 103 -14.25 19.88 6.70
CA HIS A 103 -13.85 18.77 7.55
C HIS A 103 -15.05 17.88 7.85
N ILE A 104 -14.93 16.59 7.58
CA ILE A 104 -15.98 15.61 7.82
C ILE A 104 -15.43 14.53 8.74
N ARG A 105 -16.19 14.16 9.76
CA ARG A 105 -15.87 13.05 10.65
C ARG A 105 -17.11 12.21 10.90
N ALA A 106 -16.99 10.90 10.72
CA ALA A 106 -17.98 9.92 11.13
C ALA A 106 -17.31 8.81 11.94
N ARG A 107 -17.88 8.46 13.09
CA ARG A 107 -17.41 7.35 13.92
C ARG A 107 -18.50 6.29 14.02
N PHE A 108 -18.05 5.07 14.13
CA PHE A 108 -18.89 3.90 14.26
C PHE A 108 -18.54 3.15 15.54
N ASP A 109 -19.51 2.46 16.11
CA ASP A 109 -19.29 1.61 17.26
C ASP A 109 -18.81 0.19 16.86
N ARG A 110 -18.74 -0.70 17.84
CA ARG A 110 -18.33 -2.11 17.65
C ARG A 110 -19.37 -2.95 16.90
N ASN A 111 -20.59 -2.47 16.73
CA ASN A 111 -21.60 -3.12 15.89
C ASN A 111 -21.57 -2.55 14.46
N GLY A 112 -20.73 -1.55 14.20
CA GLY A 112 -20.69 -0.82 12.94
C GLY A 112 -21.83 0.18 12.80
N GLU A 113 -22.52 0.54 13.90
CA GLU A 113 -23.56 1.56 13.92
C GLU A 113 -22.95 2.96 14.07
N LEU A 114 -23.62 3.98 13.50
CA LEU A 114 -23.13 5.35 13.56
C LEU A 114 -23.23 5.90 14.99
N SER A 115 -22.09 6.23 15.60
CA SER A 115 -22.02 6.77 16.96
C SER A 115 -21.79 8.29 16.99
N PHE A 116 -21.20 8.84 15.94
CA PHE A 116 -20.97 10.29 15.79
C PHE A 116 -20.86 10.68 14.33
N MET A 117 -21.38 11.86 13.97
CA MET A 117 -21.14 12.49 12.67
C MET A 117 -21.08 14.00 12.78
N GLN A 118 -20.19 14.62 12.01
CA GLN A 118 -20.12 16.06 11.85
C GLN A 118 -19.50 16.40 10.48
N ARG A 119 -20.08 17.38 9.81
CA ARG A 119 -19.45 18.16 8.74
C ARG A 119 -19.24 19.57 9.25
N GLU A 120 -18.05 20.11 9.07
CA GLU A 120 -17.69 21.47 9.38
C GLU A 120 -17.25 22.19 8.11
N MET A 121 -17.87 23.33 7.82
CA MET A 121 -17.54 24.20 6.69
C MET A 121 -17.74 25.65 7.14
N ASP A 122 -16.74 26.52 6.94
CA ASP A 122 -16.77 27.91 7.39
C ASP A 122 -17.14 28.08 8.88
N GLY A 123 -16.63 27.17 9.72
CA GLY A 123 -16.94 27.13 11.16
C GLY A 123 -18.37 26.71 11.49
N GLN A 124 -19.22 26.43 10.50
CA GLN A 124 -20.57 25.92 10.68
C GLN A 124 -20.54 24.40 10.78
N LYS A 125 -21.14 23.87 11.86
CA LYS A 125 -21.25 22.43 12.10
C LYS A 125 -22.63 21.93 11.67
N GLN A 126 -22.64 20.87 10.88
CA GLN A 126 -23.83 20.25 10.33
C GLN A 126 -23.78 18.74 10.51
N GLN A 127 -24.93 18.11 10.62
CA GLN A 127 -25.04 16.66 10.55
C GLN A 127 -24.92 16.18 9.09
N LEU A 128 -24.50 14.93 8.91
CA LEU A 128 -24.53 14.28 7.60
C LEU A 128 -25.91 13.66 7.37
N SER A 129 -26.36 13.61 6.11
CA SER A 129 -27.53 12.80 5.76
C SER A 129 -27.19 11.31 5.78
N SER A 130 -28.21 10.45 5.86
CA SER A 130 -28.05 8.99 5.72
C SER A 130 -27.32 8.61 4.43
N ASP A 131 -27.65 9.28 3.33
CA ASP A 131 -27.08 9.01 2.01
C ASP A 131 -25.60 9.40 1.95
N GLN A 132 -25.23 10.51 2.60
CA GLN A 132 -23.82 10.91 2.72
C GLN A 132 -23.02 9.90 3.54
N VAL A 133 -23.57 9.42 4.65
CA VAL A 133 -22.93 8.37 5.47
C VAL A 133 -22.76 7.08 4.65
N ALA A 134 -23.79 6.65 3.91
CA ALA A 134 -23.72 5.47 3.06
C ALA A 134 -22.66 5.63 1.95
N LEU A 135 -22.62 6.79 1.29
CA LEU A 135 -21.62 7.11 0.28
C LEU A 135 -20.19 7.05 0.84
N TYR A 136 -19.95 7.62 2.03
CA TYR A 136 -18.63 7.62 2.63
C TYR A 136 -18.20 6.23 3.09
N ARG A 137 -19.13 5.40 3.59
CA ARG A 137 -18.85 3.98 3.88
C ARG A 137 -18.46 3.22 2.61
N TYR A 138 -19.20 3.43 1.52
CA TYR A 138 -18.87 2.82 0.23
C TYR A 138 -17.47 3.22 -0.23
N ARG A 139 -17.13 4.52 -0.17
CA ARG A 139 -15.80 5.01 -0.54
C ARG A 139 -14.68 4.44 0.35
N ALA A 140 -14.92 4.32 1.65
CA ALA A 140 -13.99 3.70 2.59
C ALA A 140 -13.69 2.24 2.19
N GLU A 141 -14.73 1.48 1.83
CA GLU A 141 -14.56 0.10 1.39
C GLU A 141 -13.81 0.02 0.05
N GLN A 142 -14.15 0.87 -0.92
CA GLN A 142 -13.48 0.90 -2.22
C GLN A 142 -11.98 1.19 -2.10
N ILE A 143 -11.59 2.17 -1.27
CA ILE A 143 -10.17 2.51 -1.11
C ILE A 143 -9.42 1.42 -0.35
N ARG A 144 -10.07 0.73 0.60
CA ARG A 144 -9.48 -0.43 1.28
C ARG A 144 -9.21 -1.57 0.30
N GLN A 145 -10.21 -1.95 -0.50
CA GLN A 145 -10.07 -3.00 -1.52
C GLN A 145 -8.99 -2.65 -2.56
N THR A 146 -8.94 -1.38 -2.98
CA THR A 146 -7.89 -0.90 -3.89
C THR A 146 -6.52 -1.02 -3.23
N SER A 147 -6.39 -0.62 -1.96
CA SER A 147 -5.14 -0.77 -1.19
C SER A 147 -4.73 -2.25 -1.06
N ASP A 148 -5.66 -3.16 -0.81
CA ASP A 148 -5.38 -4.61 -0.78
C ASP A 148 -4.80 -5.08 -2.12
N ALA A 149 -5.44 -4.71 -3.23
CA ALA A 149 -4.97 -5.08 -4.56
C ALA A 149 -3.57 -4.52 -4.89
N LEU A 150 -3.32 -3.25 -4.55
CA LEU A 150 -2.02 -2.60 -4.76
C LEU A 150 -0.90 -3.28 -3.95
N ARG A 151 -1.19 -3.67 -2.70
CA ARG A 151 -0.22 -4.40 -1.86
C ARG A 151 0.07 -5.79 -2.42
N LEU A 152 -0.95 -6.51 -2.88
CA LEU A 152 -0.78 -7.81 -3.53
C LEU A 152 0.05 -7.69 -4.82
N GLY A 153 -0.17 -6.62 -5.60
CA GLY A 153 0.60 -6.28 -6.79
C GLY A 153 1.99 -5.69 -6.50
N LYS A 154 2.37 -5.53 -5.22
CA LYS A 154 3.64 -4.91 -4.79
C LYS A 154 3.87 -3.51 -5.38
N VAL A 155 2.80 -2.74 -5.51
CA VAL A 155 2.88 -1.34 -5.94
C VAL A 155 3.36 -0.47 -4.79
N VAL A 156 4.51 0.16 -4.97
CA VAL A 156 5.16 1.02 -3.99
C VAL A 156 5.12 2.46 -4.46
N LEU A 157 4.59 3.35 -3.62
CA LEU A 157 4.70 4.79 -3.82
C LEU A 157 6.06 5.26 -3.31
N ARG A 158 6.80 5.95 -4.17
CA ARG A 158 7.98 6.73 -3.80
C ARG A 158 7.77 8.20 -4.08
N GLN A 159 8.45 9.03 -3.31
CA GLN A 159 8.39 10.48 -3.43
C GLN A 159 9.77 11.07 -3.14
N GLY A 160 10.08 12.22 -3.74
CA GLY A 160 11.38 12.85 -3.52
C GLY A 160 11.62 14.10 -4.36
N ARG A 161 12.81 14.67 -4.20
CA ARG A 161 13.30 15.84 -4.94
C ARG A 161 14.04 15.42 -6.20
N TRP A 162 13.65 15.99 -7.33
CA TRP A 162 14.25 15.72 -8.64
C TRP A 162 15.50 16.57 -8.87
N HIS A 163 16.56 15.93 -9.37
CA HIS A 163 17.83 16.57 -9.70
C HIS A 163 18.08 16.61 -11.21
N ALA A 164 18.96 17.52 -11.64
CA ALA A 164 19.28 17.74 -13.06
C ALA A 164 19.90 16.52 -13.77
N ASP A 165 20.57 15.63 -13.02
CA ASP A 165 21.17 14.38 -13.53
C ASP A 165 20.17 13.21 -13.64
N GLN A 166 18.88 13.51 -13.44
CA GLN A 166 17.75 12.59 -13.42
C GLN A 166 17.75 11.64 -12.23
N SER A 167 18.53 11.94 -11.20
CA SER A 167 18.40 11.28 -9.90
C SER A 167 17.30 11.94 -9.06
N VAL A 168 16.86 11.21 -8.03
CA VAL A 168 15.88 11.64 -7.06
C VAL A 168 16.43 11.37 -5.67
N THR A 169 16.48 12.39 -4.83
CA THR A 169 16.61 12.20 -3.38
C THR A 169 15.23 11.93 -2.80
N THR A 170 14.98 10.68 -2.41
CA THR A 170 13.72 10.23 -1.81
C THR A 170 13.44 10.93 -0.49
N CYS A 171 12.18 10.93 -0.05
CA CYS A 171 11.80 11.48 1.25
C CYS A 171 12.43 10.73 2.43
N GLU A 172 12.86 9.49 2.21
CA GLU A 172 13.61 8.66 3.14
C GLU A 172 15.13 8.97 3.14
N GLY A 173 15.62 9.79 2.20
CA GLY A 173 17.01 10.22 2.10
C GLY A 173 17.90 9.37 1.18
N GLU A 174 17.34 8.37 0.50
CA GLU A 174 18.05 7.58 -0.52
C GLU A 174 18.13 8.34 -1.84
N THR A 175 19.27 8.27 -2.54
CA THR A 175 19.39 8.75 -3.93
C THR A 175 19.18 7.60 -4.90
N VAL A 176 18.17 7.73 -5.76
CA VAL A 176 17.79 6.71 -6.76
C VAL A 176 17.67 7.33 -8.15
N LYS A 177 17.69 6.51 -9.20
CA LYS A 177 17.41 6.94 -10.57
C LYS A 177 16.24 6.12 -11.12
N PRO A 178 15.00 6.63 -11.06
CA PRO A 178 13.84 5.89 -11.54
C PRO A 178 13.90 5.64 -13.05
N ASP A 179 13.47 4.45 -13.49
CA ASP A 179 13.38 4.08 -14.91
C ASP A 179 12.13 4.70 -15.55
N PHE A 180 12.18 6.01 -15.83
CA PHE A 180 11.09 6.74 -16.45
C PHE A 180 11.17 6.72 -17.97
N ASP A 181 10.02 6.58 -18.62
CA ASP A 181 9.90 6.75 -20.06
C ASP A 181 10.16 8.21 -20.51
N ALA A 182 10.33 8.39 -21.82
CA ALA A 182 10.59 9.71 -22.41
C ALA A 182 9.45 10.72 -22.14
N ARG A 183 8.20 10.25 -21.99
CA ARG A 183 7.05 11.12 -21.71
C ARG A 183 7.13 11.69 -20.30
N ALA A 184 7.38 10.83 -19.30
CA ALA A 184 7.56 11.21 -17.91
C ALA A 184 8.74 12.18 -17.74
N LEU A 185 9.88 11.87 -18.35
CA LEU A 185 11.06 12.76 -18.35
C LEU A 185 10.74 14.12 -18.98
N GLY A 186 10.03 14.14 -20.12
CA GLY A 186 9.57 15.38 -20.77
C GLY A 186 8.61 16.19 -19.89
N HIS A 187 7.72 15.53 -19.16
CA HIS A 187 6.80 16.18 -18.24
C HIS A 187 7.54 16.85 -17.06
N ILE A 188 8.48 16.13 -16.44
CA ILE A 188 9.32 16.67 -15.35
C ILE A 188 10.13 17.85 -15.86
N ALA A 189 10.82 17.71 -17.00
CA ALA A 189 11.63 18.78 -17.58
C ALA A 189 10.81 20.04 -17.88
N SER A 190 9.60 19.87 -18.47
CA SER A 190 8.70 21.00 -18.73
C SER A 190 8.23 21.69 -17.44
N ARG A 191 8.10 20.96 -16.33
CA ARG A 191 7.71 21.56 -15.05
C ARG A 191 8.90 22.26 -14.40
N GLN A 192 10.07 21.61 -14.39
CA GLN A 192 11.31 22.15 -13.84
C GLN A 192 11.72 23.45 -14.55
N SER A 193 11.53 23.57 -15.87
CA SER A 193 11.86 24.79 -16.62
C SER A 193 11.00 26.00 -16.25
N ARG A 194 9.87 25.79 -15.56
CA ARG A 194 8.96 26.82 -15.07
C ARG A 194 9.11 27.09 -13.57
N SER A 195 10.05 26.41 -12.92
CA SER A 195 10.33 26.53 -11.49
C SER A 195 11.73 27.08 -11.27
N SER A 196 11.89 27.97 -10.28
CA SER A 196 13.20 28.46 -9.84
C SER A 196 13.90 27.51 -8.85
N ALA A 197 13.17 26.52 -8.33
CA ALA A 197 13.66 25.49 -7.41
C ALA A 197 13.46 24.09 -7.98
N GLU A 198 14.18 23.10 -7.44
CA GLU A 198 13.98 21.69 -7.76
C GLU A 198 12.54 21.26 -7.47
N VAL A 199 11.91 20.61 -8.45
CA VAL A 199 10.55 20.08 -8.31
C VAL A 199 10.56 18.82 -7.45
N SER A 200 9.47 18.58 -6.73
CA SER A 200 9.20 17.29 -6.09
C SER A 200 8.42 16.41 -7.05
N ILE A 201 8.71 15.11 -7.02
CA ILE A 201 7.97 14.11 -7.78
C ILE A 201 7.43 13.02 -6.87
N ALA A 202 6.35 12.39 -7.32
CA ALA A 202 5.83 11.14 -6.77
C ALA A 202 5.68 10.14 -7.91
N TRP A 203 6.03 8.88 -7.68
CA TRP A 203 5.92 7.81 -8.68
C TRP A 203 5.58 6.48 -8.03
N LEU A 204 5.08 5.56 -8.85
CA LEU A 204 4.77 4.20 -8.46
C LEU A 204 5.83 3.26 -9.04
N GLU A 205 6.30 2.33 -8.24
CA GLU A 205 7.16 1.22 -8.65
C GLU A 205 6.40 -0.09 -8.46
N ALA A 206 6.43 -0.93 -9.48
CA ALA A 206 5.85 -2.28 -9.45
C ALA A 206 6.78 -3.24 -10.23
N PRO A 207 6.60 -4.57 -10.14
CA PRO A 207 7.36 -5.53 -10.94
C PRO A 207 7.34 -5.24 -12.45
N GLU A 208 6.29 -4.57 -12.94
CA GLU A 208 6.10 -4.20 -14.34
C GLU A 208 6.85 -2.92 -14.76
N GLY A 209 7.33 -2.11 -13.80
CA GLY A 209 8.09 -0.90 -14.07
C GLY A 209 7.72 0.30 -13.19
N SER A 210 8.18 1.48 -13.61
CA SER A 210 7.99 2.75 -12.89
C SER A 210 7.07 3.70 -13.64
N GLN A 211 6.11 4.28 -12.94
CA GLN A 211 5.16 5.24 -13.50
C GLN A 211 5.18 6.55 -12.70
N LEU A 212 5.51 7.66 -13.37
CA LEU A 212 5.39 8.99 -12.80
C LEU A 212 3.92 9.29 -12.46
N LEU A 213 3.66 9.72 -11.22
CA LEU A 213 2.33 10.00 -10.72
C LEU A 213 2.06 11.51 -10.59
N LEU A 214 3.01 12.26 -10.02
CA LEU A 214 2.88 13.71 -9.83
C LEU A 214 4.22 14.43 -9.97
N VAL A 215 4.16 15.70 -10.38
CA VAL A 215 5.27 16.66 -10.36
C VAL A 215 4.75 17.99 -9.81
N ALA A 216 5.41 18.54 -8.80
CA ALA A 216 4.97 19.75 -8.12
C ALA A 216 6.14 20.61 -7.63
N ASN A 217 5.84 21.87 -7.31
CA ASN A 217 6.84 22.77 -6.72
C ASN A 217 6.87 22.64 -5.19
N GLU A 218 5.76 22.16 -4.63
CA GLU A 218 5.56 21.83 -3.23
C GLU A 218 6.47 20.68 -2.79
N ASP A 219 6.88 20.68 -1.53
CA ASP A 219 7.69 19.61 -0.94
C ASP A 219 6.81 18.45 -0.46
N TYR A 220 6.79 17.33 -1.18
CA TYR A 220 6.03 16.15 -0.76
C TYR A 220 6.56 15.51 0.52
N CYS A 221 7.84 15.67 0.83
CA CYS A 221 8.47 15.04 1.99
C CYS A 221 8.03 15.67 3.31
N THR A 222 7.55 16.92 3.29
CA THR A 222 7.04 17.59 4.50
C THR A 222 5.73 16.98 5.01
N TRP A 223 4.97 16.30 4.16
CA TRP A 223 3.65 15.75 4.50
C TRP A 223 3.59 14.22 4.46
N GLN A 224 4.70 13.56 4.11
CA GLN A 224 4.74 12.11 4.05
C GLN A 224 4.74 11.52 5.48
N PRO A 225 3.77 10.66 5.84
CA PRO A 225 3.82 9.96 7.11
C PRO A 225 4.97 8.94 7.12
N THR A 226 5.52 8.72 8.32
CA THR A 226 6.50 7.65 8.57
C THR A 226 5.87 6.57 9.42
N GLU A 227 6.31 5.32 9.29
CA GLU A 227 5.77 4.20 10.07
C GLU A 227 5.73 4.47 11.59
N LYS A 228 6.74 5.20 12.10
CA LYS A 228 6.85 5.56 13.52
C LYS A 228 5.77 6.54 13.97
N ASN A 229 5.36 7.45 13.10
CA ASN A 229 4.42 8.52 13.41
C ASN A 229 3.03 8.29 12.78
N PHE A 230 2.76 7.07 12.30
CA PHE A 230 1.51 6.64 11.66
C PHE A 230 0.75 5.64 12.53
#